data_AF-A0A7W0N122-F1
#
_entry.id   AF-A0A7W0N122-F1
#
_cell.length_a   1.000
_cell.length_b   1.000
_cell.length_c   1.000
_cell.angle_alpha   90.00
_cell.angle_beta   90.00
_cell.angle_gamma   90.00
#
_symmetry.space_group_name_H-M   'P 1'
#
loop_
_entity.id
_entity.type
_entity.pdbx_description
1 polymer ?
#
loop_
_entity_poly.entity_id
_entity_poly.type
_entity_poly.pdbx_seq_one_letter_code
_entity_poly.pdbx_strand_id
1 'polypeptide(L)'
;MLRTALAADDPALATRLTDGLEPRYPLDAHALCAARAQLAEYAGEHAHAAALYDEAAARWQEFGNVPERAHSLLGQGRCLLALGRPGAEQPLREAHELFAAMGYKPALAETEALLKQMAAAPAS
;
A
#
# COMPACT_ATOMS: atom_id res chain seq x y z
N MET A 1 9.29 -0.57 9.55
CA MET A 1 9.93 -1.88 9.82
C MET A 1 9.35 -2.98 8.95
N LEU A 2 8.02 -3.14 8.85
CA LEU A 2 7.41 -4.17 8.01
C LEU A 2 7.83 -4.09 6.52
N ARG A 3 7.62 -2.93 5.87
CA ARG A 3 8.08 -2.66 4.50
C ARG A 3 9.58 -2.97 4.31
N THR A 4 10.40 -2.64 5.31
CA THR A 4 11.85 -2.90 5.28
C THR A 4 12.19 -4.38 5.37
N ALA A 5 11.49 -5.14 6.23
CA ALA A 5 11.66 -6.58 6.34
C ALA A 5 11.27 -7.30 5.03
N LEU A 6 10.16 -6.89 4.43
CA LEU A 6 9.72 -7.43 3.13
C LEU A 6 10.67 -7.06 1.99
N ALA A 7 11.17 -5.81 1.96
CA ALA A 7 12.18 -5.38 0.99
C ALA A 7 13.52 -6.13 1.15
N ALA A 8 13.79 -6.66 2.35
CA ALA A 8 14.96 -7.49 2.64
C ALA A 8 14.70 -9.00 2.41
N ASP A 9 13.55 -9.36 1.83
CA ASP A 9 13.13 -10.75 1.58
C ASP A 9 13.04 -11.60 2.87
N ASP A 10 12.65 -10.98 3.99
CA ASP A 10 12.44 -11.63 5.27
C ASP A 10 10.95 -11.58 5.69
N PRO A 11 10.10 -12.43 5.08
CA PRO A 11 8.69 -12.49 5.44
C PRO A 11 8.47 -13.04 6.85
N ALA A 12 9.40 -13.84 7.39
CA ALA A 12 9.29 -14.38 8.74
C ALA A 12 9.40 -13.27 9.81
N LEU A 13 10.32 -12.32 9.63
CA LEU A 13 10.37 -11.11 10.45
C LEU A 13 9.10 -10.27 10.28
N ALA A 14 8.61 -10.14 9.04
CA ALA A 14 7.40 -9.37 8.77
C ALA A 14 6.15 -9.96 9.47
N THR A 15 5.98 -11.28 9.42
CA THR A 15 4.92 -11.99 10.15
C THR A 15 5.04 -11.79 11.65
N ARG A 16 6.23 -11.97 12.24
CA ARG A 16 6.42 -11.76 13.69
C ARG A 16 6.12 -10.32 14.14
N LEU A 17 6.48 -9.33 13.32
CA LEU A 17 6.13 -7.93 13.59
C LEU A 17 4.63 -7.71 13.57
N THR A 18 3.92 -8.39 12.68
CA THR A 18 2.46 -8.30 12.54
C THR A 18 1.74 -9.02 13.69
N ASP A 19 2.18 -10.23 14.04
CA ASP A 19 1.61 -11.03 15.13
C ASP A 19 1.81 -10.38 16.50
N GLY A 20 2.88 -9.60 16.66
CA GLY A 20 3.14 -8.82 17.87
C GLY A 20 2.26 -7.57 18.04
N LEU A 21 1.48 -7.19 17.02
CA LEU A 21 0.53 -6.08 17.13
C LEU A 21 -0.74 -6.55 17.85
N GLU A 22 -0.85 -6.22 19.13
CA GLU A 22 -2.08 -6.37 19.90
C GLU A 22 -2.89 -5.07 19.80
N PRO A 23 -3.98 -5.02 19.02
CA PRO A 23 -4.71 -3.78 18.82
C PRO A 23 -5.45 -3.36 20.09
N ARG A 24 -4.86 -2.42 20.82
CA ARG A 24 -5.46 -1.81 22.02
C ARG A 24 -6.12 -0.47 21.69
N TYR A 25 -5.63 0.20 20.66
CA TYR A 25 -6.11 1.51 20.21
C TYR A 25 -6.44 1.51 18.70
N PRO A 26 -7.26 2.47 18.22
CA PRO A 26 -7.58 2.58 16.79
C PRO A 26 -6.34 2.64 15.89
N LEU A 27 -5.28 3.34 16.33
CA LEU A 27 -3.98 3.40 15.65
C LEU A 27 -3.42 1.99 15.36
N ASP A 28 -3.46 1.10 16.35
CA ASP A 28 -2.92 -0.25 16.24
C ASP A 28 -3.75 -1.10 15.27
N ALA A 29 -5.07 -0.94 15.28
CA ALA A 29 -5.98 -1.66 14.37
C ALA A 29 -5.79 -1.20 12.92
N HIS A 30 -5.52 0.08 12.70
CA HIS A 30 -5.21 0.62 11.37
C HIS A 30 -3.84 0.12 10.89
N ALA A 31 -2.83 0.11 11.76
CA ALA A 31 -1.51 -0.43 11.47
C ALA A 31 -1.55 -1.93 11.15
N LEU A 32 -2.34 -2.71 11.90
CA LEU A 32 -2.53 -4.13 11.66
C LEU A 32 -3.21 -4.40 10.31
N CYS A 33 -4.18 -3.58 9.90
CA CYS A 33 -4.81 -3.69 8.59
C CYS A 33 -3.78 -3.47 7.45
N ALA A 34 -3.01 -2.37 7.52
CA ALA A 34 -1.96 -2.09 6.56
C ALA A 34 -0.84 -3.16 6.56
N ALA A 35 -0.57 -3.78 7.72
CA ALA A 35 0.40 -4.86 7.83
C ALA A 35 -0.06 -6.15 7.13
N ARG A 36 -1.32 -6.54 7.32
CA ARG A 36 -1.93 -7.67 6.62
C ARG A 36 -1.96 -7.46 5.11
N ALA A 37 -2.24 -6.23 4.66
CA ALA A 37 -2.20 -5.89 3.24
C ALA A 37 -0.81 -6.14 2.62
N GLN A 38 0.25 -5.71 3.31
CA GLN A 38 1.64 -5.91 2.87
C GLN A 38 2.04 -7.39 2.82
N LEU A 39 1.62 -8.20 3.79
CA LEU A 39 1.88 -9.64 3.80
C LEU A 39 1.14 -10.36 2.66
N ALA A 40 -0.14 -10.04 2.46
CA ALA A 40 -0.93 -10.61 1.37
C ALA A 40 -0.34 -10.23 0.00
N GLU A 41 0.09 -8.98 -0.17
CA GLU A 41 0.74 -8.53 -1.39
C GLU A 41 2.04 -9.29 -1.67
N TYR A 42 2.89 -9.43 -0.66
CA TYR A 42 4.15 -10.17 -0.77
C TYR A 42 3.90 -11.66 -1.10
N ALA A 43 2.82 -12.25 -0.59
CA ALA A 43 2.39 -13.61 -0.93
C ALA A 43 1.78 -13.75 -2.33
N GLY A 44 1.64 -12.66 -3.10
CA GLY A 44 1.02 -12.66 -4.44
C GLY A 44 -0.51 -12.66 -4.42
N GLU A 45 -1.14 -12.49 -3.25
CA GLU A 45 -2.59 -12.46 -3.07
C GLU A 45 -3.16 -11.07 -3.40
N HIS A 46 -2.85 -10.56 -4.59
CA HIS A 46 -3.07 -9.16 -4.97
C HIS A 46 -4.53 -8.69 -4.81
N ALA A 47 -5.52 -9.56 -5.05
CA ALA A 47 -6.92 -9.18 -4.87
C ALA A 47 -7.29 -8.96 -3.39
N HIS A 48 -6.78 -9.81 -2.51
CA HIS A 48 -6.98 -9.66 -1.08
C HIS A 48 -6.22 -8.45 -0.54
N ALA A 49 -4.97 -8.29 -0.97
CA ALA A 49 -4.13 -7.16 -0.61
C ALA A 49 -4.75 -5.81 -1.02
N ALA A 50 -5.28 -5.72 -2.25
CA ALA A 50 -5.94 -4.50 -2.72
C ALA A 50 -7.13 -4.09 -1.85
N ALA A 51 -7.94 -5.05 -1.41
CA ALA A 51 -9.08 -4.78 -0.52
C ALA A 51 -8.62 -4.32 0.87
N LEU A 52 -7.57 -4.94 1.43
CA LEU A 52 -7.01 -4.53 2.72
C LEU A 52 -6.35 -3.15 2.65
N TYR A 53 -5.69 -2.82 1.54
CA TYR A 53 -5.11 -1.50 1.33
C TYR A 53 -6.18 -0.41 1.19
N ASP A 54 -7.29 -0.69 0.51
CA ASP A 54 -8.44 0.22 0.43
C ASP A 54 -9.02 0.53 1.82
N GLU A 55 -9.25 -0.51 2.61
CA GLU A 55 -9.70 -0.39 4.00
C GLU A 55 -8.70 0.40 4.86
N ALA A 56 -7.41 0.11 4.72
CA ALA A 56 -6.36 0.83 5.43
C ALA A 56 -6.30 2.31 5.02
N ALA A 57 -6.42 2.63 3.74
CA ALA A 57 -6.44 4.01 3.25
C ALA A 57 -7.61 4.82 3.83
N ALA A 58 -8.81 4.24 3.85
CA ALA A 58 -9.99 4.87 4.46
C ALA A 58 -9.80 5.13 5.96
N ARG A 59 -9.31 4.13 6.70
CA ARG A 59 -9.02 4.26 8.13
C ARG A 59 -7.97 5.33 8.43
N TRP A 60 -6.91 5.39 7.63
CA TRP A 60 -5.87 6.40 7.80
C TRP A 60 -6.32 7.81 7.43
N GLN A 61 -7.23 7.93 6.47
CA GLN A 61 -7.88 9.19 6.15
C GLN A 61 -8.70 9.70 7.34
N GLU A 62 -9.56 8.86 7.92
CA GLU A 62 -10.38 9.22 9.09
C GLU A 62 -9.53 9.58 10.31
N PHE A 63 -8.43 8.85 10.53
CA PHE A 63 -7.50 9.12 11.62
C PHE A 63 -6.62 10.37 11.39
N GLY A 64 -6.45 10.80 10.13
CA GLY A 64 -5.60 11.93 9.75
C GLY A 64 -4.11 11.58 9.54
N ASN A 65 -3.75 10.31 9.40
CA ASN A 65 -2.37 9.90 9.14
C ASN A 65 -2.06 9.90 7.63
N VAL A 66 -1.62 11.05 7.13
CA VAL A 66 -1.37 11.27 5.69
C VAL A 66 -0.31 10.33 5.10
N PRO A 67 0.88 10.13 5.72
CA PRO A 67 1.88 9.19 5.20
C PRO A 67 1.36 7.76 5.05
N GLU A 68 0.65 7.24 6.05
CA GLU A 68 0.16 5.86 6.02
C GLU A 68 -1.01 5.67 5.05
N ARG A 69 -1.85 6.71 4.86
CA ARG A 69 -2.84 6.74 3.77
C ARG A 69 -2.15 6.65 2.41
N ALA A 70 -1.13 7.49 2.16
CA ALA A 70 -0.42 7.52 0.89
C ALA A 70 0.23 6.16 0.55
N HIS A 71 0.84 5.51 1.54
CA HIS A 71 1.38 4.16 1.37
C HIS A 71 0.31 3.10 1.10
N SER A 72 -0.86 3.22 1.72
CA SER A 72 -1.96 2.28 1.50
C SER A 72 -2.51 2.42 0.08
N LEU A 73 -2.70 3.66 -0.40
CA LEU A 73 -3.12 3.94 -1.79
C LEU A 73 -2.10 3.43 -2.82
N LEU A 74 -0.80 3.60 -2.57
CA LEU A 74 0.25 3.05 -3.42
C LEU A 74 0.18 1.51 -3.49
N GLY A 75 0.03 0.84 -2.35
CA GLY A 75 -0.12 -0.62 -2.28
C GLY A 75 -1.36 -1.12 -3.03
N GLN A 76 -2.50 -0.43 -2.87
CA GLN A 76 -3.74 -0.73 -3.59
C GLN A 76 -3.53 -0.63 -5.10
N GLY A 77 -2.96 0.50 -5.57
CA GLY A 77 -2.68 0.73 -6.97
C GLY A 77 -1.76 -0.32 -7.59
N ARG A 78 -0.68 -0.68 -6.88
CA ARG A 78 0.27 -1.73 -7.31
C ARG A 78 -0.40 -3.10 -7.42
N CYS A 79 -1.23 -3.47 -6.45
CA CYS A 79 -1.99 -4.72 -6.47
C CYS A 79 -3.03 -4.76 -7.61
N LEU A 80 -3.76 -3.66 -7.84
CA LEU A 80 -4.73 -3.57 -8.93
C LEU A 80 -4.05 -3.64 -10.30
N LEU A 81 -2.87 -3.02 -10.45
CA LEU A 81 -2.08 -3.09 -11.66
C LEU A 81 -1.58 -4.52 -11.93
N ALA A 82 -1.10 -5.23 -10.91
CA ALA A 82 -0.68 -6.62 -11.02
C ALA A 82 -1.82 -7.56 -11.46
N LEU A 83 -3.06 -7.25 -11.08
CA LEU A 83 -4.26 -7.98 -11.50
C LEU A 83 -4.75 -7.62 -12.91
N GLY A 84 -4.17 -6.60 -13.57
CA GLY A 84 -4.66 -6.07 -14.83
C GLY A 84 -6.08 -5.49 -14.74
N ARG A 85 -6.53 -5.08 -13.54
CA ARG A 85 -7.89 -4.57 -13.31
C ARG A 85 -7.95 -3.07 -13.63
N PRO A 86 -9.07 -2.59 -14.20
CA PRO A 86 -9.33 -1.16 -14.24
C PRO A 86 -9.44 -0.61 -12.80
N GLY A 87 -9.05 0.64 -12.59
CA GLY A 87 -9.16 1.31 -11.29
C GLY A 87 -7.87 1.49 -10.50
N ALA A 88 -6.72 1.00 -10.99
CA ALA A 88 -5.42 1.29 -10.37
C ALA A 88 -5.02 2.78 -10.46
N GLU A 89 -5.56 3.52 -11.44
CA GLU A 89 -5.11 4.88 -11.75
C GLU A 89 -5.43 5.87 -10.64
N GLN A 90 -6.67 5.86 -10.14
CA GLN A 90 -7.11 6.79 -9.11
C GLN A 90 -6.26 6.71 -7.84
N PRO A 91 -6.10 5.53 -7.18
CA PRO A 91 -5.29 5.46 -5.96
C PRO A 91 -3.82 5.80 -6.21
N LEU A 92 -3.26 5.49 -7.39
CA LEU A 92 -1.90 5.91 -7.73
C LEU A 92 -1.77 7.42 -7.89
N ARG A 93 -2.75 8.11 -8.50
CA ARG A 93 -2.73 9.57 -8.61
C ARG A 93 -2.84 10.23 -7.24
N GLU A 94 -3.73 9.75 -6.38
CA GLU A 94 -3.86 10.26 -5.01
C GLU A 94 -2.56 10.03 -4.21
N ALA A 95 -1.95 8.84 -4.29
CA ALA A 95 -0.67 8.56 -3.64
C ALA A 95 0.44 9.51 -4.15
N HIS A 96 0.50 9.75 -5.46
CA HIS A 96 1.45 10.66 -6.08
C HIS A 96 1.32 12.08 -5.51
N GLU A 97 0.10 12.63 -5.47
CA GLU A 97 -0.15 13.97 -4.93
C GLU A 97 0.30 14.09 -3.46
N LEU A 98 -0.03 13.10 -2.64
CA LEU A 98 0.35 13.09 -1.22
C LEU A 98 1.87 12.99 -1.03
N PHE A 99 2.54 12.09 -1.75
CA PHE A 99 4.00 11.96 -1.65
C PHE A 99 4.74 13.19 -2.18
N ALA A 100 4.24 13.80 -3.26
CA ALA A 100 4.79 15.05 -3.79
C ALA A 100 4.67 16.19 -2.77
N ALA A 101 3.49 16.35 -2.14
CA ALA A 101 3.26 17.38 -1.13
C ALA A 101 4.17 17.20 0.11
N MET A 102 4.48 15.95 0.49
CA MET A 102 5.36 15.64 1.62
C MET A 102 6.86 15.61 1.26
N GLY A 103 7.23 15.63 -0.03
CA GLY A 103 8.62 15.49 -0.49
C GLY A 103 9.20 14.08 -0.33
N TYR A 104 8.36 13.05 -0.29
CA TYR A 104 8.76 11.64 -0.09
C TYR A 104 9.28 11.02 -1.40
N LYS A 105 10.50 11.43 -1.79
CA LYS A 105 11.08 11.13 -3.12
C LYS A 105 11.05 9.65 -3.53
N PRO A 106 11.41 8.67 -2.68
CA PRO A 106 11.43 7.26 -3.11
C PRO A 106 10.04 6.73 -3.49
N ALA A 107 9.04 7.00 -2.65
CA ALA A 107 7.66 6.55 -2.89
C ALA A 107 7.01 7.32 -4.06
N LEU A 108 7.35 8.59 -4.23
CA LEU A 108 6.93 9.37 -5.39
C LEU A 108 7.46 8.76 -6.71
N ALA A 109 8.75 8.45 -6.76
CA ALA A 109 9.36 7.84 -7.95
C ALA A 109 8.76 6.47 -8.29
N GLU A 110 8.45 5.65 -7.28
CA GLU A 110 7.74 4.39 -7.47
C GLU A 110 6.34 4.61 -8.07
N THR A 111 5.60 5.57 -7.53
CA THR A 111 4.25 5.88 -8.00
C THR A 111 4.25 6.38 -9.45
N GLU A 112 5.23 7.22 -9.81
CA GLU A 112 5.43 7.69 -11.19
C GLU A 112 5.75 6.53 -12.15
N ALA A 113 6.55 5.56 -11.72
CA ALA A 113 6.87 4.38 -12.54
C ALA A 113 5.62 3.53 -12.81
N LEU A 114 4.78 3.31 -11.81
CA LEU A 114 3.51 2.56 -11.95
C LEU A 114 2.52 3.29 -12.87
N LEU A 115 2.38 4.62 -12.71
CA LEU A 115 1.54 5.44 -13.59
C LEU A 115 2.01 5.40 -15.06
N LYS A 116 3.34 5.42 -15.29
CA LYS A 116 3.92 5.28 -16.64
C LYS A 116 3.66 3.88 -17.22
N GLN A 117 3.79 2.83 -16.43
CA GLN A 117 3.49 1.46 -16.86
C GLN A 117 2.03 1.32 -17.30
N MET A 118 1.09 1.92 -16.56
CA MET A 118 -0.33 1.94 -16.93
C MET A 118 -0.58 2.62 -18.27
N ALA A 119 0.04 3.79 -18.50
CA ALA A 119 -0.10 4.53 -19.76
C ALA A 119 0.49 3.79 -20.98
N ALA A 120 1.46 2.89 -20.75
CA ALA A 120 2.11 2.11 -21.79
C ALA A 120 1.37 0.80 -22.12
N ALA A 121 0.44 0.34 -21.27
CA ALA A 121 -0.34 -0.86 -21.53
C ALA A 121 -1.41 -0.58 -22.61
N PRO A 122 -1.47 -1.37 -23.71
CA PRO A 122 -2.49 -1.17 -24.73
C PRO A 122 -3.87 -1.47 -24.17
N ALA A 123 -4.85 -0.61 -24.46
CA ALA A 123 -6.26 -0.88 -24.18
C ALA A 123 -6.66 -2.18 -24.89
N SER A 124 -6.89 -3.24 -24.12
CA SER A 124 -7.35 -4.54 -24.62
C SER A 124 -8.85 -4.50 -24.90
#